data_AF-A0A2H3KHH8-F1
#
_entry.id   AF-A0A2H3KHH8-F1
#
_cell.length_a   1.000
_cell.length_b   1.000
_cell.length_c   1.000
_cell.angle_alpha   90.00
_cell.angle_beta   90.00
_cell.angle_gamma   90.00
#
_symmetry.space_group_name_H-M   'P 1'
#
loop_
_entity.id
_entity.type
_entity.pdbx_description
1 polymer ?
#
loop_
_entity_poly.entity_id
_entity_poly.type
_entity_poly.pdbx_seq_one_letter_code
_entity_poly.pdbx_strand_id
1 'polypeptide(L)'
;MPTILIIDDDPAARDDVRTALPPAWTLVEADDGLSGVDQVRHRHRELDLVILDMHLPDLPGGSVYLRLRELRADLPIVPFTADPIPVAALTAMGCLPPMYKPVDPLSLRRQLSAALAQPMPALRNDAVVSLARQQSHELERLRRVQRAVLHVIIYSTSRIVRSGLTQHLRGVAQIMEASHPTALRLALQYLPWTAIIAEGSAASAIAPIARAHQIPLVLLAFDPTQARTAPPDGVAAVVFAHDPALSERLTATLSALALGEPAPLFPPPLITETETRPDIPPTIVAHFTALAVSSREIDVIWLSAQGLPNDAIADALGITLTTVNSHWRNIGAPRGLTRKQARLWAQEEVRRVREAPTSEHPQ
;
A
#
# COMPACT_ATOMS: atom_id res chain seq x y z
N MET A 1 31.99 10.47 -15.57
CA MET A 1 31.75 10.29 -17.02
C MET A 1 30.26 10.50 -17.23
N PRO A 2 29.81 11.29 -18.21
CA PRO A 2 28.39 11.64 -18.31
C PRO A 2 27.49 10.43 -18.58
N THR A 3 26.38 10.36 -17.86
CA THR A 3 25.29 9.40 -18.09
C THR A 3 24.08 10.14 -18.64
N ILE A 4 23.68 9.78 -19.86
CA ILE A 4 22.58 10.41 -20.59
C ILE A 4 21.39 9.46 -20.59
N LEU A 5 20.21 9.96 -20.23
CA LEU A 5 18.95 9.25 -20.41
C LEU A 5 18.27 9.77 -21.68
N ILE A 6 17.93 8.89 -22.61
CA ILE A 6 16.98 9.20 -23.69
C ILE A 6 15.62 8.58 -23.37
N ILE A 7 14.56 9.38 -23.49
CA ILE A 7 13.17 8.97 -23.34
C ILE A 7 12.49 9.20 -24.70
N ASP A 8 12.34 8.14 -25.48
CA ASP A 8 11.86 8.21 -26.87
C ASP A 8 11.35 6.82 -27.29
N ASP A 9 10.12 6.72 -27.82
CA ASP A 9 9.57 5.45 -28.28
C ASP A 9 10.15 5.02 -29.63
N ASP A 10 10.63 5.97 -30.43
CA ASP A 10 11.23 5.71 -31.74
C ASP A 10 12.65 5.07 -31.60
N PRO A 11 12.83 3.81 -32.01
CA PRO A 11 14.14 3.16 -31.96
C PRO A 11 15.18 3.84 -32.85
N ALA A 12 14.78 4.50 -33.95
CA ALA A 12 15.71 5.21 -34.82
C ALA A 12 16.29 6.45 -34.11
N ALA A 13 15.45 7.23 -33.42
CA ALA A 13 15.88 8.35 -32.62
C ALA A 13 16.84 7.94 -31.48
N ARG A 14 16.61 6.79 -30.83
CA ARG A 14 17.54 6.24 -29.83
C ARG A 14 18.88 5.82 -30.44
N ASP A 15 18.86 5.27 -31.66
CA ASP A 15 20.08 4.90 -32.37
C ASP A 15 20.90 6.11 -32.85
N ASP A 16 20.23 7.18 -33.28
CA ASP A 16 20.88 8.45 -33.62
C ASP A 16 21.64 9.03 -32.41
N VAL A 17 21.01 9.03 -31.23
CA VAL A 17 21.67 9.46 -30.00
C VAL A 17 22.83 8.54 -29.66
N ARG A 18 22.63 7.21 -29.68
CA ARG A 18 23.68 6.24 -29.40
C ARG A 18 24.92 6.44 -30.28
N THR A 19 24.70 6.68 -31.57
CA THR A 19 25.76 6.91 -32.56
C THR A 19 26.48 8.24 -32.35
N ALA A 20 25.78 9.27 -31.88
CA ALA A 20 26.37 10.58 -31.62
C ALA A 20 27.18 10.65 -30.32
N LEU A 21 26.90 9.77 -29.34
CA LEU A 21 27.54 9.80 -28.04
C LEU A 21 28.99 9.32 -28.09
N PRO A 22 29.92 9.98 -27.36
CA PRO A 22 31.28 9.47 -27.22
C PRO A 22 31.30 8.09 -26.53
N PRO A 23 32.25 7.19 -26.87
CA PRO A 23 32.37 5.88 -26.21
C PRO A 23 32.56 5.95 -24.68
N ALA A 24 33.01 7.09 -24.17
CA ALA A 24 33.21 7.36 -22.75
C ALA A 24 31.92 7.76 -22.00
N TRP A 25 30.81 7.98 -22.71
CA TRP A 25 29.54 8.37 -22.10
C TRP A 25 28.64 7.14 -21.97
N THR A 26 27.79 7.12 -20.96
CA THR A 26 26.83 6.03 -20.74
C THR A 26 25.47 6.46 -21.24
N LEU A 27 24.83 5.63 -22.07
CA LEU A 27 23.45 5.83 -22.51
C LEU A 27 22.52 4.93 -21.70
N VAL A 28 21.43 5.52 -21.23
CA VAL A 28 20.30 4.87 -20.59
C VAL A 28 19.09 5.14 -21.46
N GLU A 29 18.27 4.12 -21.70
CA GLU A 29 17.14 4.23 -22.62
C GLU A 29 15.84 3.96 -21.87
N ALA A 30 14.81 4.74 -22.23
CA ALA A 30 13.43 4.55 -21.87
C ALA A 30 12.60 4.71 -23.15
N ASP A 31 11.69 3.78 -23.40
CA ASP A 31 10.83 3.75 -24.59
C ASP A 31 9.46 4.39 -24.35
N ASP A 32 9.20 4.86 -23.14
CA ASP A 32 7.99 5.61 -22.80
C ASP A 32 8.20 6.58 -21.62
N GLY A 33 7.22 7.44 -21.39
CA GLY A 33 7.29 8.49 -20.37
C GLY A 33 7.34 7.96 -18.95
N LEU A 34 6.57 6.91 -18.63
CA LEU A 34 6.55 6.33 -17.29
C LEU A 34 7.89 5.68 -16.90
N SER A 35 8.47 4.87 -17.80
CA SER A 35 9.79 4.27 -17.59
C SER A 35 10.87 5.36 -17.47
N GLY A 36 10.79 6.43 -18.27
CA GLY A 36 11.67 7.59 -18.16
C GLY A 36 11.59 8.29 -16.80
N VAL A 37 10.38 8.52 -16.27
CA VAL A 37 10.18 9.06 -14.91
C VAL A 37 10.75 8.13 -13.84
N ASP A 38 10.58 6.81 -14.00
CA ASP A 38 11.14 5.83 -13.08
C ASP A 38 12.67 5.80 -13.09
N GLN A 39 13.30 5.89 -14.26
CA GLN A 39 14.76 5.96 -14.36
C GLN A 39 15.33 7.16 -13.58
N VAL A 40 14.70 8.33 -13.69
CA VAL A 40 15.13 9.51 -12.93
C VAL A 40 14.87 9.35 -11.42
N ARG A 41 13.75 8.73 -11.04
CA ARG A 41 13.43 8.44 -9.63
C ARG A 41 14.44 7.50 -8.98
N HIS A 42 14.87 6.45 -9.68
CA HIS A 42 15.78 5.43 -9.15
C HIS A 42 17.26 5.83 -9.27
N ARG A 43 17.64 6.53 -10.35
CA ARG A 43 19.03 6.87 -10.68
C ARG A 43 19.37 8.34 -10.42
N HIS A 44 18.70 8.93 -9.43
CA HIS A 44 18.64 10.37 -9.15
C HIS A 44 19.97 11.12 -9.33
N ARG A 45 21.07 10.63 -8.75
CA ARG A 45 22.40 11.27 -8.78
C ARG A 45 23.33 10.81 -9.92
N GLU A 46 22.97 9.75 -10.63
CA GLU A 46 23.83 9.15 -11.66
C GLU A 46 23.63 9.79 -13.02
N LEU A 47 22.44 10.33 -13.28
CA LEU A 47 22.11 10.95 -14.55
C LEU A 47 22.70 12.37 -14.62
N ASP A 48 23.20 12.75 -15.78
CA ASP A 48 23.76 14.08 -16.03
C ASP A 48 22.90 14.90 -16.99
N LEU A 49 22.11 14.25 -17.86
CA LEU A 49 21.21 14.91 -18.80
C LEU A 49 20.10 13.97 -19.26
N VAL A 50 18.93 14.54 -19.56
CA VAL A 50 17.80 13.85 -20.20
C VAL A 50 17.56 14.44 -21.59
N ILE A 51 17.46 13.57 -22.59
CA ILE A 51 16.91 13.87 -23.91
C ILE A 51 15.47 13.36 -23.88
N LEU A 52 14.50 14.26 -24.07
CA LEU A 52 13.09 13.96 -23.86
C LEU A 52 12.30 14.17 -25.12
N ASP A 53 11.71 13.09 -25.65
CA ASP A 53 10.71 13.22 -26.70
C ASP A 53 9.45 13.93 -26.21
N MET A 54 8.87 14.77 -27.07
CA MET A 54 7.69 15.55 -26.73
C MET A 54 6.38 14.80 -26.96
N HIS A 55 6.40 13.70 -27.70
CA HIS A 55 5.26 12.92 -28.18
C HIS A 55 5.38 11.42 -27.85
N LEU A 56 5.41 11.11 -26.56
CA LEU A 56 5.49 9.74 -26.06
C LEU A 56 4.11 9.04 -26.04
N PRO A 57 4.09 7.70 -26.12
CA PRO A 57 2.86 6.92 -26.27
C PRO A 57 1.95 6.91 -25.02
N ASP A 58 2.49 7.10 -23.82
CA ASP A 58 1.75 6.99 -22.56
C ASP A 58 1.52 8.34 -21.86
N LEU A 59 2.52 9.21 -21.81
CA LEU A 59 2.47 10.54 -21.20
C LEU A 59 2.93 11.62 -22.18
N PRO A 60 2.25 12.76 -22.28
CA PRO A 60 2.75 13.90 -23.04
C PRO A 60 4.13 14.33 -22.53
N GLY A 61 5.09 14.66 -23.42
CA GLY A 61 6.45 15.01 -22.99
C GLY A 61 6.52 16.25 -22.10
N GLY A 62 5.60 17.21 -22.25
CA GLY A 62 5.48 18.33 -21.32
C GLY A 62 5.13 17.90 -19.89
N SER A 63 4.29 16.88 -19.74
CA SER A 63 3.97 16.30 -18.43
C SER A 63 5.16 15.55 -17.84
N VAL A 64 5.88 14.77 -18.66
CA VAL A 64 7.12 14.11 -18.25
C VAL A 64 8.14 15.15 -17.78
N TYR A 65 8.37 16.20 -18.56
CA TYR A 65 9.26 17.30 -18.20
C TYR A 65 8.94 17.86 -16.81
N LEU A 66 7.69 18.25 -16.53
CA LEU A 66 7.32 18.81 -15.22
C LEU A 66 7.57 17.83 -14.07
N ARG A 67 7.29 16.53 -14.26
CA ARG A 67 7.57 15.48 -13.27
C ARG A 67 9.05 15.28 -13.03
N LEU A 68 9.87 15.29 -14.09
CA LEU A 68 11.32 15.21 -13.96
C LEU A 68 11.88 16.44 -13.23
N ARG A 69 11.36 17.64 -13.49
CA ARG A 69 11.77 18.87 -12.80
C ARG A 69 11.43 18.86 -11.31
N GLU A 70 10.34 18.20 -10.91
CA GLU A 70 9.99 18.02 -9.49
C GLU A 70 10.89 16.99 -8.79
N LEU A 71 11.26 15.91 -9.50
CA LEU A 71 12.19 14.90 -8.97
C LEU A 71 13.63 15.44 -8.89
N ARG A 72 14.09 16.15 -9.92
CA ARG A 72 15.36 16.89 -9.95
C ARG A 72 15.22 18.24 -10.65
N ALA A 73 15.24 19.29 -9.85
CA ALA A 73 15.19 20.68 -10.31
C ALA A 73 16.49 21.17 -10.98
N ASP A 74 17.58 20.43 -10.88
CA ASP A 74 18.90 20.77 -11.43
C ASP A 74 19.26 19.97 -12.69
N LEU A 75 18.58 18.83 -12.95
CA LEU A 75 18.86 17.95 -14.09
C LEU A 75 18.60 18.66 -15.43
N PRO A 76 19.62 18.81 -16.30
CA PRO A 76 19.45 19.25 -17.68
C PRO A 76 18.46 18.37 -18.44
N ILE A 77 17.41 18.97 -19.00
CA ILE A 77 16.43 18.29 -19.85
C ILE A 77 16.35 19.03 -21.19
N VAL A 78 16.66 18.32 -22.26
CA VAL A 78 16.64 18.82 -23.63
C VAL A 78 15.44 18.20 -24.37
N PRO A 79 14.44 19.00 -24.76
CA PRO A 79 13.37 18.52 -25.62
C PRO A 79 13.93 18.03 -26.96
N PHE A 80 13.43 16.90 -27.45
CA PHE A 80 13.81 16.30 -28.72
C PHE A 80 12.53 16.02 -29.51
N THR A 81 12.33 16.65 -30.66
CA THR A 81 11.00 16.60 -31.30
C THR A 81 11.06 16.77 -32.80
N ALA A 82 10.14 16.15 -33.54
CA ALA A 82 9.97 16.42 -34.97
C ALA A 82 9.13 17.67 -35.25
N ASP A 83 8.36 18.14 -34.26
CA ASP A 83 7.40 19.22 -34.45
C ASP A 83 8.01 20.59 -34.14
N PRO A 84 7.72 21.62 -34.96
CA PRO A 84 8.16 22.97 -34.66
C PRO A 84 7.43 23.52 -33.43
N ILE A 85 8.09 23.46 -32.28
CA ILE A 85 7.61 24.07 -31.03
C ILE A 85 8.19 25.48 -30.89
N PRO A 86 7.38 26.52 -30.58
CA PRO A 86 7.89 27.86 -30.34
C PRO A 86 8.89 27.89 -29.18
N VAL A 87 10.15 28.22 -29.46
CA VAL A 87 11.23 28.28 -28.46
C VAL A 87 10.86 29.18 -27.28
N ALA A 88 10.18 30.30 -27.53
CA ALA A 88 9.71 31.21 -26.48
C ALA A 88 8.78 30.53 -25.46
N ALA A 89 7.92 29.60 -25.90
CA ALA A 89 7.04 28.85 -25.00
C ALA A 89 7.83 27.85 -24.13
N LEU A 90 8.81 27.16 -24.73
CA LEU A 90 9.72 26.26 -24.00
C LEU A 90 10.59 27.02 -22.99
N THR A 91 11.16 28.15 -23.40
CA THR A 91 11.95 29.03 -22.51
C THR A 91 11.09 29.56 -21.35
N ALA A 92 9.84 29.94 -21.61
CA ALA A 92 8.91 30.37 -20.56
C ALA A 92 8.61 29.25 -19.53
N MET A 93 8.70 27.98 -19.94
CA MET A 93 8.59 26.82 -19.06
C MET A 93 9.94 26.35 -18.50
N GLY A 94 11.00 27.14 -18.68
CA GLY A 94 12.33 26.86 -18.15
C GLY A 94 13.06 25.70 -18.84
N CYS A 95 12.63 25.29 -20.04
CA CYS A 95 13.28 24.24 -20.80
C CYS A 95 14.60 24.74 -21.42
N LEU A 96 15.55 23.83 -21.60
CA LEU A 96 16.68 24.08 -22.50
C LEU A 96 16.19 24.15 -23.96
N PRO A 97 16.96 24.77 -24.87
CA PRO A 97 16.61 24.82 -26.29
C PRO A 97 16.33 23.42 -26.85
N PRO A 98 15.27 23.25 -27.67
CA PRO A 98 14.93 21.96 -28.24
C PRO A 98 15.94 21.54 -29.32
N MET A 99 16.12 20.23 -29.46
CA MET A 99 16.73 19.60 -30.62
C MET A 99 15.61 19.10 -31.55
N TYR A 100 15.74 19.33 -32.86
CA TYR A 100 14.73 18.90 -33.83
C TYR A 100 15.16 17.65 -34.58
N LYS A 101 14.24 16.69 -34.73
CA LYS A 101 14.42 15.46 -35.51
C LYS A 101 14.15 15.74 -37.00
N PRO A 102 14.91 15.15 -37.94
CA PRO A 102 16.17 14.43 -37.73
C PRO A 102 17.32 15.41 -37.42
N VAL A 103 18.30 14.94 -36.64
CA VAL A 103 19.45 15.74 -36.22
C VAL A 103 20.74 15.06 -36.64
N ASP A 104 21.70 15.82 -37.16
CA ASP A 104 23.01 15.26 -37.50
C ASP A 104 23.80 14.88 -36.22
N PRO A 105 24.51 13.73 -36.19
CA PRO A 105 25.19 13.25 -34.99
C PRO A 105 26.22 14.22 -34.40
N LEU A 106 26.90 15.01 -35.25
CA LEU A 106 27.90 15.98 -34.81
C LEU A 106 27.26 17.18 -34.10
N SER A 107 26.14 17.69 -34.65
CA SER A 107 25.36 18.76 -34.04
C SER A 107 24.68 18.28 -32.76
N LEU A 108 24.13 17.06 -32.73
CA LEU A 108 23.57 16.48 -31.50
C LEU A 108 24.65 16.43 -30.41
N ARG A 109 25.83 15.87 -30.69
CA ARG A 109 26.94 15.82 -29.72
C ARG A 109 27.34 17.19 -29.19
N ARG A 110 27.43 18.19 -30.08
CA ARG A 110 27.75 19.58 -29.71
C ARG A 110 26.67 20.18 -28.79
N GLN A 111 25.41 19.99 -29.13
CA GLN A 111 24.28 20.49 -28.35
C GLN A 111 24.19 19.81 -26.97
N LEU A 112 24.41 18.49 -26.89
CA LEU A 112 24.46 17.77 -25.62
C LEU A 112 25.60 18.24 -24.72
N SER A 113 26.79 18.47 -25.29
CA SER A 113 27.94 18.99 -24.55
C SER A 113 27.69 20.42 -24.03
N ALA A 114 26.99 21.25 -24.81
CA ALA A 114 26.56 22.58 -24.38
C ALA A 114 25.51 22.51 -23.27
N ALA A 115 24.51 21.61 -23.39
CA ALA A 115 23.45 21.44 -22.41
C ALA A 115 23.97 20.93 -21.05
N LEU A 116 24.96 20.03 -21.04
CA LEU A 116 25.60 19.56 -19.80
C LEU A 116 26.30 20.68 -19.01
N ALA A 117 26.75 21.73 -19.69
CA ALA A 117 27.42 22.87 -19.07
C ALA A 117 26.44 23.98 -18.64
N GLN A 118 25.16 23.89 -19.03
CA GLN A 118 24.17 24.92 -18.76
C GLN A 118 23.39 24.59 -17.48
N PRO A 119 23.28 25.53 -16.52
CA PRO A 119 22.37 25.36 -15.40
C PRO A 119 20.92 25.39 -15.91
N MET A 120 20.08 24.54 -15.34
CA MET A 120 18.67 24.56 -15.67
C MET A 120 18.00 25.86 -15.26
N PRO A 121 17.24 26.53 -16.16
CA PRO A 121 16.43 27.67 -15.77
C PRO A 121 15.43 27.30 -14.67
N ALA A 122 15.20 28.24 -13.75
CA ALA A 122 14.16 28.08 -12.74
C ALA A 122 12.79 27.99 -13.41
N LEU A 123 11.95 27.06 -12.95
CA LEU A 123 10.55 27.03 -13.37
C LEU A 123 9.84 28.28 -12.87
N ARG A 124 9.02 28.89 -13.72
CA ARG A 124 8.14 29.99 -13.29
C ARG A 124 7.23 29.47 -12.18
N ASN A 125 7.10 30.26 -11.12
CA ASN A 125 6.20 29.97 -10.02
C ASN A 125 4.93 30.81 -10.21
N ASP A 126 4.08 30.40 -11.16
CA ASP A 126 2.79 31.03 -11.43
C ASP A 126 1.67 29.97 -11.42
N ALA A 127 0.42 30.45 -11.37
CA ALA A 127 -0.76 29.59 -11.26
C ALA A 127 -0.88 28.59 -12.43
N VAL A 128 -0.38 28.95 -13.61
CA VAL A 128 -0.43 28.10 -14.81
C VAL A 128 0.54 26.94 -14.65
N VAL A 129 1.78 27.20 -14.25
CA VAL A 129 2.77 26.14 -14.00
C VAL A 129 2.36 25.26 -12.82
N SER A 130 1.79 25.83 -11.75
CA SER A 130 1.27 25.06 -10.62
C SER A 130 0.15 24.10 -11.04
N LEU A 131 -0.81 24.57 -11.84
CA LEU A 131 -1.89 23.73 -12.36
C LEU A 131 -1.34 22.63 -13.29
N ALA A 132 -0.42 22.98 -14.20
CA ALA A 132 0.19 22.02 -15.11
C ALA A 132 0.93 20.92 -14.36
N ARG A 133 1.64 21.25 -13.26
CA ARG A 133 2.28 20.27 -12.37
C ARG A 133 1.28 19.32 -11.74
N GLN A 134 0.19 19.85 -11.17
CA GLN A 134 -0.87 19.04 -10.58
C GLN A 134 -1.49 18.09 -11.61
N GLN A 135 -1.79 18.58 -12.82
CA GLN A 135 -2.29 17.75 -13.90
C GLN A 135 -1.29 16.68 -14.35
N SER A 136 0.00 17.02 -14.42
CA SER A 136 1.06 16.07 -14.80
C SER A 136 1.18 14.94 -13.77
N HIS A 137 1.09 15.27 -12.49
CA HIS A 137 1.02 14.31 -11.40
C HIS A 137 -0.16 13.35 -11.54
N GLU A 138 -1.36 13.88 -11.78
CA GLU A 138 -2.57 13.06 -11.92
C GLU A 138 -2.53 12.19 -13.18
N LEU A 139 -1.99 12.70 -14.29
CA LEU A 139 -1.81 11.92 -15.52
C LEU A 139 -0.82 10.77 -15.32
N GLU A 140 0.33 11.01 -14.69
CA GLU A 140 1.29 9.95 -14.34
C GLU A 140 0.57 8.86 -13.51
N ARG A 141 -0.17 9.29 -12.48
CA ARG A 141 -0.91 8.41 -11.58
C ARG A 141 -1.91 7.54 -12.32
N LEU A 142 -2.78 8.14 -13.13
CA LEU A 142 -3.79 7.41 -13.91
C LEU A 142 -3.17 6.41 -14.90
N ARG A 143 -2.08 6.80 -15.58
CA ARG A 143 -1.38 5.90 -16.52
C ARG A 143 -0.72 4.72 -15.81
N ARG A 144 -0.12 4.93 -14.64
CA ARG A 144 0.42 3.84 -13.83
C ARG A 144 -0.67 2.88 -13.37
N VAL A 145 -1.82 3.37 -12.91
CA VAL A 145 -2.96 2.50 -12.55
C VAL A 145 -3.43 1.69 -13.76
N GLN A 146 -3.57 2.33 -14.93
CA GLN A 146 -3.99 1.63 -16.17
C GLN A 146 -3.01 0.55 -16.61
N ARG A 147 -1.71 0.71 -16.35
CA ARG A 147 -0.65 -0.26 -16.68
C ARG A 147 -0.33 -1.25 -15.57
N ALA A 148 -0.75 -0.99 -14.32
CA ALA A 148 -0.40 -1.82 -13.18
C ALA A 148 -1.13 -3.15 -13.21
N VAL A 149 -0.43 -4.22 -13.59
CA VAL A 149 -0.85 -5.57 -13.22
C VAL A 149 -0.58 -5.74 -11.74
N LEU A 150 -1.63 -5.67 -10.92
CA LEU A 150 -1.52 -5.82 -9.48
C LEU A 150 -1.21 -7.30 -9.18
N HIS A 151 0.01 -7.61 -8.75
CA HIS A 151 0.35 -8.94 -8.23
C HIS A 151 0.17 -8.94 -6.72
N VAL A 152 -0.75 -9.77 -6.22
CA VAL A 152 -1.09 -9.80 -4.80
C VAL A 152 -0.91 -11.21 -4.26
N ILE A 153 -0.23 -11.31 -3.11
CA ILE A 153 -0.22 -12.55 -2.34
C ILE A 153 -1.32 -12.48 -1.30
N ILE A 154 -2.20 -13.48 -1.27
CA ILE A 154 -3.14 -13.67 -0.16
C ILE A 154 -2.56 -14.72 0.78
N TYR A 155 -2.20 -14.29 1.99
CA TYR A 155 -1.72 -15.15 3.06
C TYR A 155 -2.79 -15.38 4.13
N SER A 156 -3.28 -16.60 4.24
CA SER A 156 -4.10 -17.02 5.39
C SER A 156 -3.98 -18.52 5.57
N THR A 157 -4.11 -19.01 6.80
CA THR A 157 -4.23 -20.45 7.04
C THR A 157 -5.63 -20.95 6.67
N SER A 158 -6.64 -20.08 6.76
CA SER A 158 -8.04 -20.35 6.44
C SER A 158 -8.30 -20.33 4.93
N ARG A 159 -8.66 -21.49 4.38
CA ARG A 159 -9.08 -21.59 2.97
C ARG A 159 -10.29 -20.73 2.63
N ILE A 160 -11.19 -20.51 3.60
CA ILE A 160 -12.39 -19.67 3.43
C ILE A 160 -11.98 -18.22 3.23
N VAL A 161 -11.05 -17.72 4.06
CA VAL A 161 -10.54 -16.33 3.94
C VAL A 161 -9.80 -16.15 2.62
N ARG A 162 -8.94 -17.10 2.24
CA ARG A 162 -8.25 -17.05 0.94
C ARG A 162 -9.24 -17.01 -0.22
N SER A 163 -10.17 -17.96 -0.28
CA SER A 163 -11.18 -18.02 -1.34
C SER A 163 -12.07 -16.78 -1.39
N GLY A 164 -12.46 -16.23 -0.24
CA GLY A 164 -13.26 -15.01 -0.16
C GLY A 164 -12.51 -13.79 -0.71
N LEU A 165 -11.27 -13.58 -0.28
CA LEU A 165 -10.43 -12.50 -0.79
C LEU A 165 -10.12 -12.67 -2.29
N THR A 166 -9.86 -13.90 -2.74
CA THR A 166 -9.68 -14.22 -4.17
C THR A 166 -10.91 -13.81 -4.99
N GLN A 167 -12.11 -14.02 -4.45
CA GLN A 167 -13.36 -13.61 -5.10
C GLN A 167 -13.51 -12.07 -5.11
N HIS A 168 -13.19 -11.38 -4.01
CA HIS A 168 -13.27 -9.91 -3.94
C HIS A 168 -12.32 -9.19 -4.91
N LEU A 169 -11.17 -9.80 -5.19
CA LEU A 169 -10.12 -9.24 -6.05
C LEU A 169 -10.10 -9.80 -7.48
N ARG A 170 -11.11 -10.59 -7.83
CA ARG A 170 -11.23 -11.19 -9.16
C ARG A 170 -11.36 -10.09 -10.22
N GLY A 171 -10.45 -10.11 -11.20
CA GLY A 171 -10.39 -9.09 -12.26
C GLY A 171 -9.72 -7.78 -11.84
N VAL A 172 -9.33 -7.65 -10.58
CA VAL A 172 -8.57 -6.49 -10.05
C VAL A 172 -7.08 -6.81 -9.99
N ALA A 173 -6.73 -8.01 -9.53
CA ALA A 173 -5.34 -8.43 -9.33
C ALA A 173 -5.09 -9.84 -9.85
N GLN A 174 -3.83 -10.11 -10.21
CA GLN A 174 -3.30 -11.47 -10.32
C GLN A 174 -2.92 -11.95 -8.92
N ILE A 175 -3.50 -13.07 -8.52
CA ILE A 175 -3.49 -13.51 -7.12
C ILE A 175 -2.71 -14.79 -6.99
N MET A 176 -1.83 -14.84 -5.99
CA MET A 176 -1.24 -16.08 -5.50
C MET A 176 -1.66 -16.32 -4.07
N GLU A 177 -2.16 -17.53 -3.79
CA GLU A 177 -2.50 -17.94 -2.43
C GLU A 177 -1.28 -18.57 -1.74
N ALA A 178 -1.05 -18.20 -0.49
CA ALA A 178 -0.07 -18.83 0.39
C ALA A 178 -0.72 -19.18 1.74
N SER A 179 -0.37 -20.34 2.27
CA SER A 179 -0.85 -20.81 3.58
C SER A 179 0.26 -21.17 4.54
N HIS A 180 1.52 -21.04 4.11
CA HIS A 180 2.73 -21.36 4.89
C HIS A 180 3.85 -20.36 4.58
N PRO A 181 4.71 -20.01 5.56
CA PRO A 181 5.78 -19.04 5.36
C PRO A 181 6.80 -19.46 4.29
N THR A 182 7.05 -20.76 4.14
CA THR A 182 7.96 -21.28 3.10
C THR A 182 7.41 -21.01 1.70
N ALA A 183 6.11 -21.26 1.48
CA ALA A 183 5.46 -20.97 0.21
C ALA A 183 5.46 -19.47 -0.11
N LEU A 184 5.24 -18.63 0.92
CA LEU A 184 5.37 -17.18 0.79
C LEU A 184 6.79 -16.79 0.35
N ARG A 185 7.83 -17.24 1.04
CA ARG A 185 9.23 -16.90 0.69
C ARG A 185 9.60 -17.31 -0.73
N LEU A 186 9.10 -18.45 -1.20
CA LEU A 186 9.31 -18.88 -2.58
C LEU A 186 8.59 -17.94 -3.55
N ALA A 187 7.31 -17.61 -3.30
CA ALA A 187 6.55 -16.69 -4.14
C ALA A 187 7.27 -15.34 -4.32
N LEU A 188 7.89 -14.83 -3.26
CA LEU A 188 8.61 -13.56 -3.25
C LEU A 188 9.85 -13.49 -4.16
N GLN A 189 10.29 -14.60 -4.73
CA GLN A 189 11.49 -14.65 -5.58
C GLN A 189 11.21 -14.42 -7.08
N TYR A 190 9.96 -14.58 -7.52
CA TYR A 190 9.67 -14.75 -8.95
C TYR A 190 8.97 -13.58 -9.62
N LEU A 191 8.28 -12.72 -8.86
CA LEU A 191 7.50 -11.60 -9.40
C LEU A 191 7.63 -10.33 -8.54
N PRO A 192 7.50 -9.14 -9.14
CA PRO A 192 7.30 -7.91 -8.37
C PRO A 192 5.89 -7.91 -7.78
N TRP A 193 5.81 -8.01 -6.46
CA TRP A 193 4.55 -8.04 -5.72
C TRP A 193 4.13 -6.64 -5.29
N THR A 194 2.87 -6.28 -5.57
CA THR A 194 2.26 -5.03 -5.13
C THR A 194 2.07 -5.03 -3.61
N ALA A 195 1.54 -6.12 -3.07
CA ALA A 195 1.27 -6.25 -1.65
C ALA A 195 1.08 -7.72 -1.23
N ILE A 196 1.22 -7.96 0.07
CA ILE A 196 0.73 -9.17 0.74
C ILE A 196 -0.52 -8.78 1.54
N ILE A 197 -1.63 -9.50 1.35
CA ILE A 197 -2.82 -9.37 2.20
C ILE A 197 -2.80 -10.52 3.21
N ALA A 198 -2.81 -10.21 4.51
CA ALA A 198 -2.81 -11.22 5.56
C ALA A 198 -3.93 -11.00 6.59
N GLU A 199 -4.50 -12.09 7.10
CA GLU A 199 -5.45 -12.02 8.22
C GLU A 199 -4.77 -11.56 9.52
N GLY A 200 -5.54 -10.92 10.40
CA GLY A 200 -5.08 -10.42 11.70
C GLY A 200 -4.21 -11.40 12.50
N SER A 201 -4.62 -12.66 12.58
CA SER A 201 -3.88 -13.72 13.30
C SER A 201 -2.55 -14.12 12.68
N ALA A 202 -2.34 -13.88 11.39
CA ALA A 202 -1.11 -14.21 10.67
C ALA A 202 -0.12 -13.03 10.64
N ALA A 203 -0.57 -11.81 10.91
CA ALA A 203 0.19 -10.58 10.72
C ALA A 203 1.58 -10.60 11.38
N SER A 204 1.66 -11.01 12.65
CA SER A 204 2.94 -11.04 13.38
C SER A 204 3.97 -12.00 12.79
N ALA A 205 3.54 -13.09 12.16
CA ALA A 205 4.43 -14.04 11.51
C ALA A 205 4.90 -13.55 10.13
N ILE A 206 4.08 -12.75 9.44
CA ILE A 206 4.29 -12.34 8.05
C ILE A 206 4.95 -10.97 7.94
N ALA A 207 4.70 -10.05 8.87
CA ALA A 207 5.29 -8.73 8.87
C ALA A 207 6.83 -8.74 8.76
N PRO A 208 7.59 -9.62 9.46
CA PRO A 208 9.04 -9.69 9.28
C PRO A 208 9.46 -10.12 7.86
N ILE A 209 8.69 -11.02 7.23
CA ILE A 209 8.96 -11.51 5.87
C ILE A 209 8.67 -10.41 4.85
N ALA A 210 7.49 -9.78 4.96
CA ALA A 210 7.10 -8.65 4.11
C ALA A 210 8.14 -7.53 4.15
N ARG A 211 8.60 -7.17 5.37
CA ARG A 211 9.63 -6.15 5.58
C ARG A 211 10.97 -6.52 4.96
N ALA A 212 11.44 -7.76 5.16
CA ALA A 212 12.72 -8.22 4.61
C ALA A 212 12.77 -8.13 3.08
N HIS A 213 11.62 -8.25 2.42
CA HIS A 213 11.47 -8.15 0.97
C HIS A 213 10.95 -6.78 0.50
N GLN A 214 10.79 -5.80 1.40
CA GLN A 214 10.25 -4.45 1.11
C GLN A 214 8.88 -4.45 0.43
N ILE A 215 8.02 -5.40 0.80
CA ILE A 215 6.67 -5.52 0.23
C ILE A 215 5.63 -4.98 1.23
N PRO A 216 4.71 -4.11 0.79
CA PRO A 216 3.62 -3.63 1.62
C PRO A 216 2.74 -4.77 2.18
N LEU A 217 2.48 -4.76 3.49
CA LEU A 217 1.52 -5.66 4.12
C LEU A 217 0.18 -4.96 4.34
N VAL A 218 -0.89 -5.51 3.79
CA VAL A 218 -2.28 -5.09 4.04
C VAL A 218 -2.91 -6.08 5.02
N LEU A 219 -3.37 -5.56 6.15
CA LEU A 219 -4.02 -6.35 7.18
C LEU A 219 -5.52 -6.47 6.92
N LEU A 220 -6.03 -7.69 6.81
CA LEU A 220 -7.46 -7.99 6.89
C LEU A 220 -7.85 -8.24 8.36
N ALA A 221 -8.49 -7.25 8.98
CA ALA A 221 -8.95 -7.33 10.36
C ALA A 221 -10.43 -7.75 10.41
N PHE A 222 -10.76 -8.74 11.25
CA PHE A 222 -12.16 -9.13 11.50
C PHE A 222 -12.81 -8.33 12.63
N ASP A 223 -11.99 -7.67 13.45
CA ASP A 223 -12.45 -6.85 14.57
C ASP A 223 -11.42 -5.73 14.86
N PRO A 224 -11.81 -4.66 15.59
CA PRO A 224 -10.90 -3.56 15.92
C PRO A 224 -9.73 -3.95 16.83
N THR A 225 -9.81 -5.05 17.57
CA THR A 225 -8.69 -5.49 18.42
C THR A 225 -7.54 -6.02 17.58
N GLN A 226 -7.84 -6.77 16.51
CA GLN A 226 -6.82 -7.26 15.57
C GLN A 226 -6.05 -6.12 14.89
N ALA A 227 -6.73 -5.01 14.58
CA ALA A 227 -6.10 -3.81 14.04
C ALA A 227 -5.15 -3.16 15.06
N ARG A 228 -5.53 -3.10 16.34
CA ARG A 228 -4.71 -2.51 17.42
C ARG A 228 -3.51 -3.36 17.82
N THR A 229 -3.63 -4.69 17.76
CA THR A 229 -2.57 -5.62 18.17
C THR A 229 -1.59 -5.95 17.04
N ALA A 230 -1.88 -5.51 15.81
CA ALA A 230 -0.99 -5.73 14.69
C ALA A 230 0.33 -4.97 14.92
N PRO A 231 1.48 -5.56 14.51
CA PRO A 231 2.75 -4.86 14.61
C PRO A 231 2.68 -3.57 13.78
N PRO A 232 2.91 -2.39 14.36
CA PRO A 232 2.80 -1.12 13.65
C PRO A 232 3.84 -1.04 12.52
N ASP A 233 5.01 -1.65 12.74
CA ASP A 233 6.09 -1.66 11.78
C ASP A 233 5.85 -2.68 10.65
N GLY A 234 5.61 -2.16 9.45
CA GLY A 234 5.50 -2.95 8.21
C GLY A 234 4.08 -3.21 7.73
N VAL A 235 3.05 -2.79 8.48
CA VAL A 235 1.66 -2.75 8.00
C VAL A 235 1.43 -1.45 7.24
N ALA A 236 1.16 -1.55 5.94
CA ALA A 236 0.90 -0.40 5.07
C ALA A 236 -0.56 0.06 5.13
N ALA A 237 -1.50 -0.85 5.41
CA ALA A 237 -2.93 -0.55 5.49
C ALA A 237 -3.68 -1.58 6.35
N VAL A 238 -4.80 -1.16 6.93
CA VAL A 238 -5.76 -2.05 7.60
C VAL A 238 -7.12 -1.92 6.92
N VAL A 239 -7.72 -3.06 6.57
CA VAL A 239 -9.06 -3.14 5.97
C VAL A 239 -9.89 -4.15 6.77
N PHE A 240 -11.17 -3.84 7.00
CA PHE A 240 -12.06 -4.67 7.80
C PHE A 240 -12.81 -5.69 6.94
N ALA A 241 -12.75 -6.97 7.31
CA ALA A 241 -13.35 -8.07 6.55
C ALA A 241 -14.88 -7.99 6.43
N HIS A 242 -15.52 -7.29 7.37
CA HIS A 242 -16.98 -7.12 7.41
C HIS A 242 -17.45 -5.78 6.83
N ASP A 243 -16.54 -5.03 6.21
CA ASP A 243 -16.91 -3.78 5.55
C ASP A 243 -17.75 -4.04 4.30
N PRO A 244 -18.95 -3.44 4.16
CA PRO A 244 -19.77 -3.64 2.96
C PRO A 244 -19.07 -3.16 1.68
N ALA A 245 -18.11 -2.23 1.77
CA ALA A 245 -17.31 -1.74 0.65
C ALA A 245 -15.93 -2.41 0.58
N LEU A 246 -15.76 -3.64 1.11
CA LEU A 246 -14.46 -4.34 1.16
C LEU A 246 -13.74 -4.39 -0.20
N SER A 247 -14.43 -4.75 -1.29
CA SER A 247 -13.83 -4.80 -2.62
C SER A 247 -13.28 -3.45 -3.08
N GLU A 248 -14.04 -2.37 -2.88
CA GLU A 248 -13.65 -1.01 -3.27
C GLU A 248 -12.45 -0.53 -2.43
N ARG A 249 -12.47 -0.78 -1.12
CA ARG A 249 -11.38 -0.40 -0.22
C ARG A 249 -10.10 -1.16 -0.51
N LEU A 250 -10.18 -2.48 -0.77
CA LEU A 250 -9.02 -3.27 -1.18
C LEU A 250 -8.46 -2.77 -2.52
N THR A 251 -9.32 -2.49 -3.50
CA THR A 251 -8.90 -1.97 -4.80
C THR A 251 -8.20 -0.62 -4.67
N ALA A 252 -8.77 0.31 -3.91
CA ALA A 252 -8.19 1.62 -3.66
C ALA A 252 -6.84 1.51 -2.92
N THR A 253 -6.75 0.62 -1.93
CA THR A 253 -5.50 0.33 -1.20
C THR A 253 -4.42 -0.18 -2.15
N LEU A 254 -4.72 -1.24 -2.90
CA LEU A 254 -3.75 -1.87 -3.79
C LEU A 254 -3.30 -0.92 -4.91
N SER A 255 -4.21 -0.09 -5.43
CA SER A 255 -3.89 0.92 -6.43
C SER A 255 -2.93 1.97 -5.88
N ALA A 256 -3.19 2.50 -4.68
CA ALA A 256 -2.28 3.44 -4.03
C ALA A 256 -0.89 2.82 -3.77
N LEU A 257 -0.85 1.58 -3.28
CA LEU A 257 0.41 0.88 -3.03
C LEU A 257 1.19 0.61 -4.33
N ALA A 258 0.53 0.27 -5.43
CA ALA A 258 1.16 0.11 -6.74
C ALA A 258 1.77 1.41 -7.27
N LEU A 259 1.25 2.56 -6.85
CA LEU A 259 1.76 3.89 -7.19
C LEU A 259 2.89 4.36 -6.26
N GLY A 260 3.21 3.60 -5.21
CA GLY A 260 4.11 4.06 -4.14
C GLY A 260 3.50 5.16 -3.26
N GLU A 261 2.18 5.34 -3.32
CA GLU A 261 1.44 6.29 -2.49
C GLU A 261 1.05 5.66 -1.14
N PRO A 262 0.90 6.46 -0.08
CA PRO A 262 0.36 5.96 1.18
C PRO A 262 -1.07 5.43 0.96
N ALA A 263 -1.37 4.27 1.56
CA ALA A 263 -2.70 3.69 1.46
C ALA A 263 -3.76 4.62 2.10
N PRO A 264 -4.97 4.72 1.52
CA PRO A 264 -6.04 5.54 2.09
C PRO A 264 -6.40 5.05 3.50
N LEU A 265 -6.60 6.00 4.42
CA LEU A 265 -7.09 5.68 5.76
C LEU A 265 -8.59 5.43 5.70
N PHE A 266 -8.96 4.21 6.06
CA PHE A 266 -10.35 3.80 6.20
C PHE A 266 -10.69 3.77 7.68
N PRO A 267 -11.56 4.68 8.17
CA PRO A 267 -12.04 4.54 9.54
C PRO A 267 -12.72 3.19 9.70
N PRO A 268 -12.59 2.53 10.87
CA PRO A 268 -13.36 1.33 11.15
C PRO A 268 -14.84 1.64 10.87
N PRO A 269 -15.60 0.67 10.30
CA PRO A 269 -17.02 0.87 10.09
C PRO A 269 -17.64 1.36 11.41
N LEU A 270 -18.47 2.39 11.33
CA LEU A 270 -19.23 2.90 12.47
C LEU A 270 -20.09 1.74 12.97
N ILE A 271 -19.58 1.00 13.94
CA ILE A 271 -20.41 0.17 14.80
C ILE A 271 -21.25 1.22 15.51
N THR A 272 -22.53 1.35 15.15
CA THR A 272 -23.46 2.15 15.94
C THR A 272 -23.36 1.64 17.37
N GLU A 273 -22.70 2.43 18.22
CA GLU A 273 -22.50 2.24 19.65
C GLU A 273 -23.84 2.34 20.39
N THR A 274 -24.83 1.55 20.00
CA THR A 274 -25.83 1.06 20.95
C THR A 274 -25.23 -0.16 21.63
N GLU A 275 -24.21 0.09 22.45
CA GLU A 275 -23.72 -0.87 23.43
C GLU A 275 -24.84 -1.10 24.46
N THR A 276 -25.76 -2.03 24.20
CA THR A 276 -26.47 -2.68 25.31
C THR A 276 -25.50 -3.63 25.97
N ARG A 277 -24.52 -3.07 26.69
CA ARG A 277 -23.66 -3.88 27.56
C ARG A 277 -24.58 -4.57 28.56
N PRO A 278 -24.48 -5.89 28.73
CA PRO A 278 -25.27 -6.56 29.75
C PRO A 278 -24.95 -5.97 31.12
N ASP A 279 -25.96 -5.85 31.97
CA ASP A 279 -25.77 -5.41 33.36
C ASP A 279 -25.03 -6.52 34.12
N ILE A 280 -23.72 -6.32 34.33
CA ILE A 280 -22.82 -7.29 34.95
C ILE A 280 -22.47 -6.80 36.36
N PRO A 281 -22.64 -7.64 37.41
CA PRO A 281 -22.26 -7.28 38.77
C PRO A 281 -20.80 -6.80 38.86
N PRO A 282 -20.50 -5.70 39.57
CA PRO A 282 -19.14 -5.18 39.72
C PRO A 282 -18.14 -6.20 40.28
N THR A 283 -18.59 -7.12 41.13
CA THR A 283 -17.78 -8.22 41.69
C THR A 283 -17.28 -9.18 40.60
N ILE A 284 -18.12 -9.49 39.61
CA ILE A 284 -17.76 -10.32 38.46
C ILE A 284 -16.76 -9.59 37.57
N VAL A 285 -17.02 -8.30 37.30
CA VAL A 285 -16.10 -7.47 36.51
C VAL A 285 -14.73 -7.43 37.18
N ALA A 286 -14.66 -7.15 38.49
CA ALA A 286 -13.42 -7.08 39.25
C ALA A 286 -12.65 -8.42 39.24
N HIS A 287 -13.35 -9.54 39.46
CA HIS A 287 -12.74 -10.88 39.46
C HIS A 287 -12.06 -11.20 38.12
N PHE A 288 -12.79 -11.05 37.01
CA PHE A 288 -12.24 -11.39 35.69
C PHE A 288 -11.20 -10.37 35.21
N THR A 289 -11.30 -9.12 35.63
CA THR A 289 -10.26 -8.12 35.36
C THR A 289 -8.95 -8.49 36.07
N ALA A 290 -9.01 -8.97 37.32
CA ALA A 290 -7.84 -9.47 38.05
C ALA A 290 -7.20 -10.70 37.37
N LEU A 291 -7.98 -11.45 36.60
CA LEU A 291 -7.53 -12.57 35.76
C LEU A 291 -7.10 -12.14 34.34
N ALA A 292 -6.88 -10.84 34.12
CA ALA A 292 -6.49 -10.24 32.85
C ALA A 292 -7.43 -10.59 31.67
N VAL A 293 -8.72 -10.73 31.95
CA VAL A 293 -9.77 -10.91 30.93
C VAL A 293 -10.30 -9.54 30.52
N SER A 294 -10.44 -9.30 29.22
CA SER A 294 -10.89 -8.00 28.70
C SER A 294 -12.38 -7.75 28.94
N SER A 295 -12.80 -6.49 28.98
CA SER A 295 -14.21 -6.11 29.19
C SER A 295 -15.19 -6.82 28.24
N ARG A 296 -14.81 -7.00 26.96
CA ARG A 296 -15.64 -7.70 25.97
C ARG A 296 -15.68 -9.21 26.15
N GLU A 297 -14.60 -9.81 26.63
CA GLU A 297 -14.60 -11.22 27.01
C GLU A 297 -15.44 -11.46 28.27
N ILE A 298 -15.47 -10.50 29.21
CA ILE A 298 -16.35 -10.55 30.38
C ILE A 298 -17.82 -10.53 29.96
N ASP A 299 -18.20 -9.73 28.96
CA ASP A 299 -19.57 -9.72 28.41
C ASP A 299 -19.96 -11.09 27.85
N VAL A 300 -19.07 -11.72 27.08
CA VAL A 300 -19.25 -13.08 26.52
C VAL A 300 -19.36 -14.13 27.62
N ILE A 301 -18.49 -14.06 28.64
CA ILE A 301 -18.50 -14.94 29.80
C ILE A 301 -19.84 -14.81 30.55
N TRP A 302 -20.29 -13.59 30.79
CA TRP A 302 -21.51 -13.31 31.55
C TRP A 302 -22.75 -13.85 30.84
N LEU A 303 -22.92 -13.57 29.55
CA LEU A 303 -24.05 -14.06 28.76
C LEU A 303 -24.03 -15.59 28.64
N SER A 304 -22.85 -16.19 28.49
CA SER A 304 -22.72 -17.64 28.51
C SER A 304 -23.02 -18.26 29.88
N ALA A 305 -22.75 -17.55 30.97
CA ALA A 305 -23.14 -17.97 32.31
C ALA A 305 -24.65 -17.82 32.56
N GLN A 306 -25.34 -16.94 31.82
CA GLN A 306 -26.81 -16.89 31.77
C GLN A 306 -27.42 -18.00 30.89
N GLY A 307 -26.59 -18.85 30.29
CA GLY A 307 -27.05 -19.99 29.48
C GLY A 307 -27.28 -19.66 27.99
N LEU A 308 -26.89 -18.47 27.52
CA LEU A 308 -27.04 -18.14 26.10
C LEU A 308 -26.07 -19.00 25.24
N PRO A 309 -26.54 -19.58 24.12
CA PRO A 309 -25.67 -20.20 23.12
C PRO A 309 -24.88 -19.14 22.33
N ASN A 310 -23.79 -19.55 21.68
CA ASN A 310 -22.82 -18.60 21.07
C ASN A 310 -23.42 -17.73 19.95
N ASP A 311 -24.41 -18.24 19.24
CA ASP A 311 -25.20 -17.50 18.24
C ASP A 311 -26.08 -16.43 18.90
N ALA A 312 -26.79 -16.76 19.97
CA ALA A 312 -27.55 -15.77 20.74
C ALA A 312 -26.65 -14.73 21.45
N ILE A 313 -25.44 -15.12 21.87
CA ILE A 313 -24.44 -14.18 22.40
C ILE A 313 -23.97 -13.22 21.30
N ALA A 314 -23.76 -13.73 20.08
CA ALA A 314 -23.38 -12.92 18.92
C ALA A 314 -24.47 -11.87 18.63
N ASP A 315 -25.73 -12.29 18.58
CA ASP A 315 -26.88 -11.40 18.38
C ASP A 315 -26.99 -10.36 19.50
N ALA A 316 -26.89 -10.79 20.77
CA ALA A 316 -27.02 -9.91 21.93
C ALA A 316 -25.92 -8.84 22.04
N LEU A 317 -24.72 -9.14 21.52
CA LEU A 317 -23.58 -8.24 21.57
C LEU A 317 -23.35 -7.47 20.26
N GLY A 318 -24.16 -7.72 19.23
CA GLY A 318 -23.99 -7.11 17.91
C GLY A 318 -22.67 -7.50 17.23
N ILE A 319 -22.16 -8.70 17.48
CA ILE A 319 -20.91 -9.24 16.91
C ILE A 319 -21.18 -10.53 16.14
N THR A 320 -20.21 -11.03 15.40
CA THR A 320 -20.38 -12.29 14.65
C THR A 320 -20.16 -13.52 15.54
N LEU A 321 -20.78 -14.64 15.18
CA LEU A 321 -20.50 -15.95 15.80
C LEU A 321 -19.00 -16.31 15.74
N THR A 322 -18.31 -15.90 14.68
CA THR A 322 -16.85 -16.05 14.55
C THR A 322 -16.09 -15.22 15.58
N THR A 323 -16.53 -14.00 15.87
CA THR A 323 -15.96 -13.14 16.92
C THR A 323 -16.17 -13.75 18.31
N VAL A 324 -17.37 -14.25 18.62
CA VAL A 324 -17.64 -14.99 19.88
C VAL A 324 -16.70 -16.20 20.04
N ASN A 325 -16.53 -16.97 18.97
CA ASN A 325 -15.62 -18.12 18.98
C ASN A 325 -14.14 -17.72 19.13
N SER A 326 -13.75 -16.54 18.65
CA SER A 326 -12.42 -15.96 18.84
C SER A 326 -12.21 -15.54 20.30
N HIS A 327 -13.20 -14.91 20.93
CA HIS A 327 -13.16 -14.59 22.36
C HIS A 327 -12.94 -15.83 23.22
N TRP A 328 -13.66 -16.94 22.97
CA TRP A 328 -13.43 -18.19 23.70
C TRP A 328 -12.01 -18.75 23.54
N ARG A 329 -11.39 -18.55 22.37
CA ARG A 329 -10.01 -18.95 22.12
C ARG A 329 -9.03 -18.07 22.90
N ASN A 330 -9.25 -16.76 22.92
CA ASN A 330 -8.41 -15.80 23.63
C ASN A 330 -8.51 -15.95 25.15
N ILE A 331 -9.70 -16.25 25.68
CA ILE A 331 -9.89 -16.57 27.10
C ILE A 331 -9.12 -17.85 27.48
N GLY A 332 -9.16 -18.87 26.61
CA GLY A 332 -8.55 -20.17 26.88
C GLY A 332 -7.03 -20.22 26.70
N ALA A 333 -6.47 -19.51 25.73
CA ALA A 333 -5.06 -19.63 25.35
C ALA A 333 -4.06 -19.34 26.50
N PRO A 334 -4.20 -18.26 27.30
CA PRO A 334 -3.32 -18.01 28.45
C PRO A 334 -3.42 -19.08 29.55
N ARG A 335 -4.48 -19.88 29.53
CA ARG A 335 -4.82 -20.88 30.55
C ARG A 335 -4.56 -22.31 30.07
N GLY A 336 -4.05 -22.49 28.84
CA GLY A 336 -3.87 -23.81 28.22
C GLY A 336 -5.19 -24.56 27.96
N LEU A 337 -6.32 -23.85 27.85
CA LEU A 337 -7.65 -24.45 27.71
C LEU A 337 -8.11 -24.42 26.25
N THR A 338 -8.76 -25.51 25.82
CA THR A 338 -9.56 -25.49 24.57
C THR A 338 -10.77 -24.57 24.72
N ARG A 339 -11.39 -24.14 23.60
CA ARG A 339 -12.61 -23.31 23.62
C ARG A 339 -13.73 -23.90 24.50
N LYS A 340 -13.94 -25.22 24.43
CA LYS A 340 -14.95 -25.93 25.24
C LYS A 340 -14.60 -25.87 26.74
N GLN A 341 -13.33 -26.09 27.08
CA GLN A 341 -12.85 -26.02 28.46
C GLN A 341 -12.86 -24.59 29.01
N ALA A 342 -12.51 -23.59 28.20
CA ALA A 342 -12.56 -22.18 28.57
C ALA A 342 -13.99 -21.75 28.94
N ARG A 343 -14.99 -22.23 28.19
CA ARG A 343 -16.40 -21.97 28.49
C ARG A 343 -16.84 -22.59 29.82
N LEU A 344 -16.49 -23.86 30.05
CA LEU A 344 -16.79 -24.55 31.31
C LEU A 344 -16.09 -23.88 32.51
N TRP A 345 -14.81 -23.53 32.35
CA TRP A 345 -14.03 -22.80 33.35
C TRP A 345 -14.68 -21.46 33.70
N ALA A 346 -15.06 -20.67 32.70
CA ALA A 346 -15.66 -19.36 32.93
C ALA A 346 -17.02 -19.44 33.64
N GLN A 347 -17.85 -20.44 33.30
CA GLN A 347 -19.12 -20.69 33.97
C GLN A 347 -18.91 -21.07 35.45
N GLU A 348 -17.92 -21.92 35.73
CA GLU A 348 -17.58 -22.32 37.10
C GLU A 348 -17.01 -21.15 37.92
N GLU A 349 -16.19 -20.28 37.33
CA GLU A 349 -15.69 -19.08 37.99
C GLU A 349 -16.79 -18.07 38.31
N VAL A 350 -17.73 -17.82 37.39
CA VAL A 350 -18.92 -17.00 37.67
C VAL A 350 -19.72 -17.58 38.85
N ARG A 351 -19.89 -18.91 38.89
CA ARG A 351 -20.58 -19.61 39.98
C ARG A 351 -19.86 -19.41 41.32
N ARG A 352 -18.53 -19.58 41.36
CA ARG A 352 -17.71 -19.37 42.55
C ARG A 352 -17.81 -17.95 43.11
N VAL A 353 -17.77 -16.93 42.24
CA VAL A 353 -17.89 -15.53 42.67
C VAL A 353 -19.30 -15.21 43.20
N ARG A 354 -20.34 -15.85 42.64
CA ARG A 354 -21.72 -15.70 43.13
C ARG A 354 -21.96 -16.39 44.47
N GLU A 355 -21.27 -17.50 44.74
CA GLU A 355 -21.41 -18.30 45.95
C GLU A 355 -20.44 -17.90 47.08
N ALA A 356 -19.49 -17.01 46.81
CA ALA A 356 -18.56 -16.52 47.82
C ALA A 356 -19.33 -15.74 48.91
N PRO A 357 -19.15 -16.06 50.21
CA PRO A 357 -19.80 -15.32 51.28
C PRO A 357 -19.35 -13.86 51.25
N THR A 358 -20.30 -12.94 51.20
CA THR A 358 -20.07 -11.49 51.29
C THR A 358 -19.46 -11.19 52.66
N SER A 359 -18.13 -11.13 52.74
CA SER A 359 -17.44 -10.72 53.96
C SER A 359 -17.87 -9.30 54.32
N GLU A 360 -18.41 -9.16 55.52
CA GLU A 360 -18.96 -7.96 56.14
C GLU A 360 -18.06 -6.72 55.98
N HIS A 361 -18.72 -5.57 55.80
CA HIS A 361 -18.12 -4.25 55.95
C HIS A 361 -17.54 -4.07 57.37
N PRO A 362 -16.31 -3.57 57.54
CA PRO A 362 -15.98 -2.77 58.70
C PRO A 362 -16.41 -1.32 58.47
N GLN A 363 -17.06 -0.76 59.49
CA GLN A 363 -17.51 0.63 59.61
C GLN A 363 -16.38 1.66 59.51
#